data_AF-F1YU36-F1
#
_entry.id   AF-F1YU36-F1
#
_cell.length_a   1.000
_cell.length_b   1.000
_cell.length_c   1.000
_cell.angle_alpha   90.00
_cell.angle_beta   90.00
_cell.angle_gamma   90.00
#
_symmetry.space_group_name_H-M   'P 1'
#
loop_
_entity.id
_entity.type
_entity.pdbx_description
1 polymer ?
#
loop_
_entity_poly.entity_id
_entity_poly.type
_entity_poly.pdbx_seq_one_letter_code
_entity_poly.pdbx_strand_id
1 'polypeptide(L)'
;MLTPINEILTIEQLTGHSWAWGPANHPVQSTTFGFAPDGLITGWENHPQEISWKLDNDGLKIFSAEGKCSWIFNIADKLGDEIRLFGSCQQSGFQYLVYQLIAPLALPKAKEEGIRLVIWDLGPVRS
;
A
#
# COMPACT_ATOMS: atom_id res chain seq x y z
N MET A 1 9.64 -17.91 -14.53
CA MET A 1 9.58 -16.62 -15.26
C MET A 1 9.13 -15.61 -14.21
N LEU A 2 9.89 -14.54 -13.96
CA LEU A 2 9.47 -13.50 -13.01
C LEU A 2 8.48 -12.59 -13.74
N THR A 3 7.27 -12.45 -13.21
CA THR A 3 6.25 -11.60 -13.82
C THR A 3 6.59 -10.13 -13.52
N PRO A 4 6.60 -9.24 -14.53
CA PRO A 4 6.75 -7.81 -14.31
C PRO A 4 5.73 -7.29 -13.29
N ILE A 5 6.16 -6.41 -12.37
CA ILE A 5 5.31 -5.91 -11.29
C ILE A 5 4.03 -5.25 -11.80
N ASN A 6 4.09 -4.58 -12.96
CA ASN A 6 2.98 -3.87 -13.58
C ASN A 6 1.91 -4.80 -14.19
N GLU A 7 2.21 -6.08 -14.39
CA GLU A 7 1.22 -7.10 -14.78
C GLU A 7 0.48 -7.68 -13.55
N ILE A 8 1.07 -7.54 -12.37
CA ILE A 8 0.54 -8.07 -11.10
C ILE A 8 -0.20 -7.00 -10.29
N LEU A 9 0.32 -5.78 -10.30
CA LEU A 9 -0.03 -4.68 -9.42
C LEU A 9 -0.37 -3.42 -10.22
N THR A 10 -1.63 -2.99 -10.13
CA THR A 10 -2.09 -1.69 -10.63
C THR A 10 -1.97 -0.61 -9.55
N ILE A 11 -2.01 0.67 -9.94
CA ILE A 11 -2.09 1.80 -8.98
C ILE A 11 -3.34 1.68 -8.09
N GLU A 12 -4.46 1.21 -8.64
CA GLU A 12 -5.70 1.01 -7.88
C GLU A 12 -5.52 -0.06 -6.80
N GLN A 13 -4.88 -1.18 -7.13
CA GLN A 13 -4.55 -2.20 -6.13
C GLN A 13 -3.58 -1.64 -5.09
N LEU A 14 -2.51 -0.98 -5.53
CA LEU A 14 -1.53 -0.40 -4.61
C LEU A 14 -2.16 0.57 -3.60
N THR A 15 -3.01 1.48 -4.09
CA THR A 15 -3.60 2.54 -3.26
C THR A 15 -4.88 2.13 -2.54
N GLY A 16 -5.52 1.04 -2.97
CA GLY A 16 -6.73 0.51 -2.35
C GLY A 16 -6.49 -0.42 -1.15
N HIS A 17 -5.23 -0.75 -0.84
CA HIS A 17 -4.89 -1.67 0.26
C HIS A 17 -4.12 -1.00 1.39
N SER A 18 -4.27 -1.57 2.59
CA SER A 18 -3.28 -1.44 3.65
C SER A 18 -2.21 -2.50 3.46
N TRP A 19 -0.96 -2.08 3.57
CA TRP A 19 0.22 -2.90 3.35
C TRP A 19 0.92 -3.15 4.68
N ALA A 20 1.34 -4.39 4.89
CA ALA A 20 2.23 -4.74 5.98
C ALA A 20 3.66 -4.93 5.44
N TRP A 21 4.65 -4.52 6.23
CA TRP A 21 6.06 -4.55 5.84
C TRP A 21 6.89 -5.44 6.77
N GLY A 22 7.93 -6.08 6.24
CA GLY A 22 8.89 -6.79 7.07
C GLY A 22 9.92 -7.56 6.26
N PRO A 23 10.83 -8.28 6.93
CA PRO A 23 11.79 -9.16 6.26
C PRO A 23 11.04 -10.31 5.57
N ALA A 24 11.51 -10.74 4.39
CA ALA A 24 10.89 -11.85 3.65
C ALA A 24 10.97 -13.19 4.40
N ASN A 25 12.05 -13.39 5.17
CA ASN A 25 12.35 -14.65 5.87
C ASN A 25 11.91 -14.68 7.35
N HIS A 26 11.25 -13.62 7.82
CA HIS A 26 10.79 -13.51 9.21
C HIS A 26 9.31 -13.13 9.25
N PRO A 27 8.62 -13.33 10.39
CA PRO A 27 7.27 -12.82 10.57
C PRO A 27 7.20 -11.32 10.26
N VAL A 28 6.11 -10.90 9.64
CA VAL A 28 5.85 -9.50 9.29
C VAL A 28 5.91 -8.64 10.56
N GLN A 29 6.68 -7.56 10.50
CA GLN A 29 6.81 -6.61 11.61
C GLN A 29 5.68 -5.60 11.47
N SER A 30 4.57 -5.91 12.12
CA SER A 30 3.27 -5.32 11.83
C SER A 30 3.20 -3.82 12.16
N THR A 31 3.36 -2.97 11.14
CA THR A 31 2.72 -1.66 11.01
C THR A 31 2.04 -1.61 9.66
N THR A 32 0.71 -1.56 9.65
CA THR A 32 -0.05 -1.40 8.41
C THR A 32 -0.02 0.05 7.96
N PHE A 33 0.38 0.31 6.73
CA PHE A 33 0.43 1.65 6.14
C PHE A 33 -0.25 1.65 4.76
N GLY A 34 -0.47 2.81 4.17
CA GLY A 34 -1.17 2.94 2.89
C GLY A 34 -0.45 3.85 1.90
N PHE A 35 -0.52 3.50 0.62
CA PHE A 35 -0.07 4.35 -0.48
C PHE A 35 -1.25 5.21 -0.95
N ALA A 36 -1.12 6.53 -0.86
CA ALA A 36 -2.15 7.45 -1.33
C ALA A 36 -1.97 7.76 -2.82
N PRO A 37 -3.06 7.96 -3.61
CA PRO A 37 -2.98 8.23 -5.05
C PRO A 37 -2.20 9.49 -5.45
N ASP A 38 -1.99 10.41 -4.51
CA ASP A 38 -1.19 11.62 -4.68
C ASP A 38 0.34 11.37 -4.62
N GLY A 39 0.73 10.12 -4.41
CA GLY A 39 2.14 9.72 -4.29
C GLY A 39 2.67 9.79 -2.86
N LEU A 40 1.84 10.08 -1.84
CA LEU A 40 2.24 10.09 -0.43
C LEU A 40 2.02 8.74 0.25
N ILE A 41 2.72 8.55 1.36
CA ILE A 41 2.57 7.37 2.22
C ILE A 41 1.96 7.78 3.55
N THR A 42 0.98 7.01 4.01
CA THR A 42 0.20 7.29 5.23
C THR A 42 0.32 6.14 6.22
N GLY A 43 0.41 6.45 7.52
CA GLY A 43 0.44 5.44 8.60
C GLY A 43 1.76 4.67 8.76
N TRP A 44 2.86 5.13 8.15
CA TRP A 44 4.16 4.44 8.24
C TRP A 44 5.01 4.92 9.41
N GLU A 45 4.61 4.57 10.63
CA GLU A 45 5.19 5.12 11.87
C GLU A 45 6.68 4.79 12.07
N ASN A 46 7.11 3.59 11.70
CA ASN A 46 8.51 3.14 11.89
C ASN A 46 9.48 3.70 10.84
N HIS A 47 8.97 4.31 9.76
CA HIS A 47 9.77 4.89 8.68
C HIS A 47 9.31 6.33 8.37
N PRO A 48 9.39 7.26 9.35
CA PRO A 48 8.82 8.59 9.22
C PRO A 48 9.49 9.47 8.16
N GLN A 49 10.69 9.08 7.71
CA GLN A 49 11.42 9.78 6.66
C GLN A 49 10.98 9.34 5.26
N GLU A 50 10.30 8.21 5.11
CA GLU A 50 9.86 7.65 3.84
C GLU A 50 8.43 8.09 3.55
N ILE A 51 8.30 9.18 2.80
CA ILE A 51 7.04 9.92 2.72
C ILE A 51 6.33 9.77 1.38
N SER A 52 7.02 9.30 0.34
CA SER A 52 6.47 9.24 -1.01
C SER A 52 6.85 7.99 -1.78
N TRP A 53 6.06 7.70 -2.81
CA TRP A 53 6.21 6.50 -3.61
C TRP A 53 6.02 6.78 -5.10
N LYS A 54 6.52 5.87 -5.94
CA LYS A 54 6.28 5.84 -7.37
C LYS A 54 6.24 4.39 -7.85
N LEU A 55 5.29 4.07 -8.71
CA LEU A 55 5.24 2.81 -9.43
C LEU A 55 5.60 3.07 -10.90
N ASP A 56 6.62 2.39 -11.40
CA ASP A 56 7.01 2.39 -12.81
C ASP A 56 7.43 0.99 -13.28
N ASN A 57 7.95 0.87 -14.50
CA ASN A 57 8.33 -0.41 -15.09
C ASN A 57 9.45 -1.12 -14.32
N ASP A 58 10.23 -0.41 -13.51
CA ASP A 58 11.33 -1.01 -12.75
C ASP A 58 10.87 -1.54 -11.38
N GLY A 59 9.68 -1.15 -10.91
CA GLY A 59 9.27 -1.46 -9.54
C GLY A 59 8.41 -0.40 -8.87
N LEU A 60 7.94 -0.77 -7.68
CA LEU A 60 7.51 0.18 -6.66
C LEU A 60 8.75 0.75 -5.97
N LYS A 61 8.93 2.06 -6.04
CA LYS A 61 10.02 2.80 -5.42
C LYS A 61 9.48 3.66 -4.30
N ILE A 62 10.18 3.70 -3.17
CA ILE A 62 9.83 4.50 -1.99
C ILE A 62 10.96 5.48 -1.74
N PHE A 63 10.60 6.73 -1.49
CA PHE A 63 11.53 7.84 -1.40
C PHE A 63 11.47 8.49 -0.02
N SER A 64 12.64 8.97 0.41
CA SER A 64 12.73 9.81 1.58
C SER A 64 12.15 11.20 1.33
N ALA A 65 11.96 11.98 2.40
CA ALA A 65 11.58 13.40 2.34
C ALA A 65 12.57 14.27 1.55
N GLU A 66 13.82 13.81 1.41
CA GLU A 66 14.85 14.46 0.59
C GLU A 66 14.80 14.03 -0.90
N GLY A 67 13.86 13.16 -1.27
CA GLY A 67 13.73 12.61 -2.63
C GLY A 67 14.73 11.49 -2.97
N LYS A 68 15.46 10.95 -1.98
CA LYS A 68 16.36 9.80 -2.19
C LYS A 68 15.57 8.50 -2.22
N CYS A 69 15.86 7.62 -3.18
CA CYS A 69 15.25 6.30 -3.24
C CYS A 69 15.75 5.45 -2.06
N SER A 70 14.83 5.07 -1.16
CA SER A 70 15.11 4.23 0.01
C SER A 70 14.94 2.75 -0.33
N TRP A 71 13.88 2.42 -1.07
CA TRP A 71 13.50 1.03 -1.39
C TRP A 71 13.11 0.87 -2.85
N ILE A 72 13.43 -0.29 -3.41
CA ILE A 72 12.92 -0.74 -4.70
C ILE A 72 12.36 -2.16 -4.52
N PHE A 73 11.07 -2.31 -4.83
CA PHE A 73 10.38 -3.59 -4.91
C PHE A 73 10.09 -3.89 -6.38
N ASN A 74 10.83 -4.83 -6.95
CA ASN A 74 10.82 -5.13 -8.39
C ASN A 74 10.33 -6.55 -8.70
N ILE A 75 10.06 -7.35 -7.69
CA ILE A 75 9.47 -8.68 -7.82
C ILE A 75 8.11 -8.65 -7.16
N ALA A 76 7.11 -9.18 -7.84
CA ALA A 76 5.78 -9.33 -7.30
C ALA A 76 5.31 -10.78 -7.46
N ASP A 77 4.54 -11.25 -6.48
CA ASP A 77 3.94 -12.56 -6.49
C ASP A 77 2.50 -12.49 -5.98
N LYS A 78 1.64 -13.37 -6.49
CA LYS A 78 0.27 -13.57 -6.01
C LYS A 78 0.20 -14.96 -5.39
N LEU A 79 0.11 -15.02 -4.07
CA LEU A 79 0.07 -16.26 -3.32
C LEU A 79 -1.27 -16.40 -2.61
N GLY A 80 -2.16 -17.23 -3.16
CA GLY A 80 -3.53 -17.35 -2.66
C GLY A 80 -4.25 -16.00 -2.74
N ASP A 81 -4.72 -15.51 -1.59
CA ASP A 81 -5.44 -14.24 -1.48
C ASP A 81 -4.52 -13.07 -1.07
N GLU A 82 -3.22 -13.15 -1.35
CA GLU A 82 -2.25 -12.09 -1.02
C GLU A 82 -1.46 -11.63 -2.25
N ILE A 83 -1.17 -10.33 -2.28
CA ILE A 83 -0.14 -9.73 -3.13
C ILE A 83 1.11 -9.55 -2.29
N ARG A 84 2.24 -10.04 -2.77
CA ARG A 84 3.54 -9.88 -2.13
C ARG A 84 4.50 -9.17 -3.06
N LEU A 85 5.13 -8.10 -2.58
CA LEU A 85 6.18 -7.38 -3.30
C LEU A 85 7.50 -7.63 -2.58
N PHE A 86 8.54 -8.02 -3.30
CA PHE A 86 9.87 -8.25 -2.75
C PHE A 86 10.84 -7.19 -3.24
N GLY A 87 11.67 -6.71 -2.34
CA GLY A 87 12.57 -5.60 -2.60
C GLY A 87 13.75 -5.53 -1.65
N SER A 88 14.60 -4.55 -1.89
CA SER A 88 15.82 -4.30 -1.11
C SER A 88 15.97 -2.82 -0.79
N CYS A 89 16.63 -2.54 0.33
CA CYS A 89 17.04 -1.18 0.68
C CYS A 89 18.21 -0.73 -0.21
N GLN A 90 18.16 0.50 -0.72
CA GLN A 90 19.30 1.09 -1.44
C GLN A 90 20.28 1.84 -0.53
N GLN A 91 19.92 2.09 0.73
CA GLN A 91 20.67 3.00 1.62
C GLN A 91 21.81 2.36 2.41
N SER A 92 22.05 1.05 2.38
CA SER A 92 23.11 0.47 3.22
C SER A 92 23.71 -0.81 2.67
N GLY A 93 25.01 -1.01 2.92
CA GLY A 93 25.83 -2.17 2.57
C GLY A 93 25.44 -3.50 3.22
N PHE A 94 24.16 -3.71 3.52
CA PHE A 94 23.59 -4.99 3.93
C PHE A 94 23.23 -5.79 2.68
N GLN A 95 24.13 -6.64 2.23
CA GLN A 95 24.03 -7.33 0.93
C GLN A 95 22.97 -8.45 0.84
N TYR A 96 22.15 -8.73 1.87
CA TYR A 96 21.37 -9.99 1.89
C TYR A 96 19.96 -9.93 2.49
N LEU A 97 19.45 -8.76 2.88
CA LEU A 97 18.09 -8.68 3.44
C LEU A 97 17.08 -8.32 2.35
N VAL A 98 16.28 -9.31 1.96
CA VAL A 98 15.07 -9.10 1.15
C VAL A 98 13.92 -8.74 2.07
N TYR A 99 13.23 -7.67 1.74
CA TYR A 99 12.04 -7.20 2.42
C TYR A 99 10.81 -7.48 1.58
N GLN A 100 9.67 -7.62 2.25
CA GLN A 100 8.39 -7.85 1.62
C GLN A 100 7.34 -6.82 2.05
N LEU A 101 6.48 -6.47 1.10
CA LEU A 101 5.20 -5.83 1.33
C LEU A 101 4.10 -6.84 1.08
N ILE A 102 3.14 -6.94 1.98
CA ILE A 102 2.02 -7.88 1.87
C ILE A 102 0.71 -7.12 2.00
N ALA A 103 -0.21 -7.36 1.07
CA ALA A 103 -1.59 -6.90 1.12
C ALA A 103 -2.54 -8.03 0.70
N PRO A 104 -3.79 -8.06 1.19
CA PRO A 104 -4.83 -8.93 0.64
C PRO A 104 -5.04 -8.64 -0.86
N LEU A 105 -5.36 -9.66 -1.65
CA LEU A 105 -5.63 -9.55 -3.09
C LEU A 105 -6.99 -8.91 -3.37
N ALA A 106 -7.98 -9.16 -2.51
CA ALA A 106 -9.31 -8.57 -2.61
C ALA A 106 -9.27 -7.15 -2.05
N LEU A 107 -9.67 -6.16 -2.86
CA LEU A 107 -9.84 -4.79 -2.38
C LEU A 107 -10.81 -4.80 -1.18
N PRO A 108 -10.50 -4.04 -0.11
CA PRO A 108 -11.44 -3.88 0.97
C PRO A 108 -12.75 -3.37 0.37
N LYS A 109 -13.85 -4.06 0.65
CA LYS A 109 -15.17 -3.57 0.26
C LYS A 109 -15.29 -2.16 0.84
N ALA A 110 -15.57 -1.18 -0.02
CA ALA A 110 -15.99 0.13 0.44
C ALA A 110 -17.06 -0.13 1.50
N LYS A 111 -16.87 0.39 2.72
CA LYS A 111 -17.96 0.41 3.68
C LYS A 111 -19.10 1.12 2.96
N GLU A 112 -20.16 0.40 2.61
CA GLU A 112 -21.44 1.00 2.29
C GLU A 112 -21.89 1.70 3.58
N GLU A 113 -21.37 2.90 3.84
CA GLU A 113 -22.02 3.82 4.75
C GLU A 113 -23.30 4.25 4.04
N GLY A 114 -24.34 3.44 4.22
CA GLY A 114 -25.67 3.74 3.73
C GLY A 114 -26.10 5.07 4.32
N ILE A 115 -26.01 6.14 3.52
CA ILE A 115 -26.58 7.44 3.84
C ILE A 115 -28.09 7.22 3.97
N ARG A 116 -28.58 7.10 5.20
CA ARG A 116 -30.02 7.13 5.49
C ARG A 116 -30.47 8.58 5.47
N LEU A 117 -31.03 9.00 4.33
CA LEU A 117 -31.78 10.24 4.24
C LEU A 117 -33.07 10.07 5.04
N VAL A 118 -33.12 10.64 6.25
CA VAL A 118 -34.35 10.74 7.04
C VAL A 118 -35.05 12.03 6.63
N ILE A 119 -36.05 11.91 5.76
CA ILE A 119 -36.97 13.01 5.47
C ILE A 119 -38.04 13.01 6.57
N TRP A 120 -38.06 14.07 7.38
CA TRP A 120 -39.16 14.33 8.31
C TRP A 120 -40.28 15.02 7.53
N ASP A 121 -41.42 14.35 7.38
CA ASP A 121 -42.63 14.97 6.88
C ASP A 121 -43.24 15.82 8.01
N LEU A 122 -43.03 17.13 7.96
CA LEU A 122 -43.68 18.08 8.86
C LEU A 122 -45.13 18.21 8.42
N GLY A 123 -46.01 17.43 9.05
CA GLY A 123 -47.45 17.51 8.84
C GLY A 123 -47.98 18.95 8.97
N PRO A 124 -49.09 19.27 8.28
CA PRO A 124 -49.53 20.65 8.11
C PRO A 124 -49.87 21.31 9.46
N VAL A 125 -49.26 22.47 9.69
CA VAL A 125 -49.62 23.38 10.79
C VAL A 125 -51.06 23.85 10.53
N ARG A 126 -52.00 23.37 11.35
CA ARG A 126 -53.37 23.90 11.34
C ARG A 126 -53.36 25.29 11.97
N SER A 127 -53.87 26.25 11.21
CA SER A 127 -54.10 27.66 11.55
C SER A 127 -54.98 27.86 12.77
#